data_AF-A0A533SRH2-F1
#
_entry.id   AF-A0A533SRH2-F1
#
_cell.length_a   1.000
_cell.length_b   1.000
_cell.length_c   1.000
_cell.angle_alpha   90.00
_cell.angle_beta   90.00
_cell.angle_gamma   90.00
#
_symmetry.space_group_name_H-M   'P 1'
#
loop_
_entity.id
_entity.type
_entity.pdbx_description
1 polymer ?
#
loop_
_entity_poly.entity_id
_entity_poly.type
_entity_poly.pdbx_seq_one_letter_code
_entity_poly.pdbx_strand_id
1 'polypeptide(L)'
;MQTIDNDRAFLESSLPELPDFLLSNDLYWPAGTARGSNQPRLSLGNLRLAAARLKAASGDPRDGALIAGIEAVFSKWRSNWARKAALEYSSRLRQWEDRLGELISDPSEAIYHYEIRVRVILELL
;
A
#
# COMPACT_ATOMS: atom_id res chain seq x y z
N MET A 1 -1.68 5.81 -14.85
CA MET A 1 -0.51 4.94 -14.66
C MET A 1 0.18 5.36 -13.36
N GLN A 2 0.47 4.45 -12.43
CA GLN A 2 1.26 4.80 -11.24
C GLN A 2 2.70 5.10 -11.70
N THR A 3 3.23 6.24 -11.28
CA THR A 3 4.60 6.68 -11.56
C THR A 3 5.37 6.77 -10.24
N ILE A 4 6.69 6.84 -10.29
CA ILE A 4 7.51 7.01 -9.08
C ILE A 4 7.18 8.32 -8.36
N ASP A 5 6.86 9.40 -9.09
CA ASP A 5 6.41 10.65 -8.49
C ASP A 5 5.04 10.51 -7.80
N ASN A 6 4.13 9.70 -8.35
CA ASN A 6 2.86 9.39 -7.70
C ASN A 6 3.05 8.56 -6.42
N ASP A 7 3.99 7.61 -6.43
CA ASP A 7 4.34 6.84 -5.24
C ASP A 7 4.96 7.76 -4.18
N ARG A 8 5.89 8.66 -4.54
CA ARG A 8 6.44 9.68 -3.63
C ARG A 8 5.35 10.55 -3.03
N ALA A 9 4.52 11.18 -3.86
CA ALA A 9 3.45 12.07 -3.41
C ALA A 9 2.45 11.36 -2.48
N PHE A 10 2.16 10.08 -2.76
CA PHE A 10 1.31 9.25 -1.91
C PHE A 10 1.96 8.95 -0.55
N LEU A 11 3.26 8.65 -0.50
CA LEU A 11 3.97 8.41 0.75
C LEU A 11 4.08 9.69 1.59
N GLU A 12 4.35 10.83 0.95
CA GLU A 12 4.40 12.16 1.59
C GLU A 12 3.06 12.54 2.22
N SER A 13 1.94 12.32 1.52
CA SER A 13 0.61 12.60 2.06
C SER A 13 0.18 11.60 3.13
N SER A 14 0.64 10.34 3.04
CA SER A 14 0.27 9.29 4.01
C SER A 14 1.02 9.40 5.33
N LEU A 15 2.30 9.79 5.32
CA LEU A 15 3.15 9.84 6.51
C LEU A 15 2.50 10.57 7.72
N PRO A 16 1.95 11.79 7.59
CA PRO A 16 1.31 12.47 8.73
C PRO A 16 0.04 11.78 9.21
N GLU A 17 -0.65 11.03 8.35
CA GLU A 17 -1.91 10.33 8.68
C GLU A 17 -1.67 8.94 9.31
N LEU A 18 -0.44 8.39 9.21
CA LEU A 18 -0.14 7.03 9.68
C LEU A 18 -0.49 6.76 11.14
N PRO A 19 -0.22 7.64 12.11
CA PRO A 19 -0.59 7.37 13.51
C PRO A 19 -2.09 7.17 13.69
N ASP A 20 -2.90 8.07 13.14
CA ASP A 20 -4.37 8.02 13.25
C ASP A 20 -4.91 6.81 12.50
N PHE A 21 -4.39 6.55 11.29
CA PHE A 21 -4.71 5.36 10.53
C PHE A 21 -4.37 4.08 11.30
N LEU A 22 -3.22 3.97 11.96
CA LEU A 22 -2.83 2.78 12.72
C LEU A 22 -3.67 2.56 13.98
N LEU A 23 -4.18 3.64 14.57
CA LEU A 23 -5.07 3.59 15.72
C LEU A 23 -6.53 3.32 15.35
N SER A 24 -6.93 3.60 14.12
CA SER A 24 -8.29 3.37 13.64
C SER A 24 -8.61 1.90 13.39
N ASN A 25 -9.89 1.61 13.18
CA ASN A 25 -10.35 0.29 12.73
C ASN A 25 -10.44 0.15 11.19
N ASP A 26 -10.11 1.21 10.44
CA ASP A 26 -10.24 1.20 8.98
C ASP A 26 -9.07 0.47 8.33
N LEU A 27 -9.34 -0.39 7.35
CA LEU A 27 -8.30 -1.00 6.51
C LEU A 27 -7.93 -0.13 5.30
N TYR A 28 -8.84 0.76 4.88
CA TYR A 28 -8.70 1.61 3.71
C TYR A 28 -9.06 3.05 4.05
N TRP A 29 -8.03 3.84 4.39
CA TRP A 29 -8.15 5.21 4.84
C TRP A 29 -8.10 6.20 3.66
N PRO A 30 -8.94 7.24 3.66
CA PRO A 30 -8.88 8.29 2.64
C PRO A 30 -7.62 9.13 2.87
N ALA A 31 -6.54 8.84 2.16
CA ALA A 31 -5.31 9.64 2.24
C ALA A 31 -5.41 10.87 1.35
N GLY A 32 -5.12 12.04 1.92
CA GLY A 32 -5.02 13.30 1.19
C GLY A 32 -6.35 14.01 0.91
N THR A 33 -6.29 15.34 0.91
CA THR A 33 -7.40 16.27 0.72
C THR A 33 -7.92 16.38 -0.71
N ALA A 34 -7.32 15.67 -1.67
CA ALA A 34 -7.74 15.70 -3.06
C ALA A 34 -8.94 14.77 -3.29
N ARG A 35 -10.14 15.20 -2.87
CA ARG A 35 -11.42 14.66 -3.35
C ARG A 35 -11.39 14.66 -4.89
N GLY A 36 -11.09 13.50 -5.50
CA GLY A 36 -11.05 13.33 -6.95
C GLY A 36 -9.70 12.97 -7.57
N SER A 37 -8.61 12.83 -6.80
CA SER A 37 -7.38 12.26 -7.35
C SER A 37 -7.51 10.73 -7.45
N ASN A 38 -7.01 10.14 -8.53
CA ASN A 38 -6.99 8.69 -8.75
C ASN A 38 -5.93 7.99 -7.86
N GLN A 39 -5.62 8.58 -6.70
CA GLN A 39 -4.62 8.07 -5.77
C GLN A 39 -5.18 6.89 -4.98
N PRO A 40 -4.34 5.88 -4.69
CA PRO A 40 -4.77 4.75 -3.88
C PRO A 40 -5.13 5.21 -2.47
N ARG A 41 -6.16 4.61 -1.89
CA ARG A 41 -6.44 4.75 -0.45
C ARG A 41 -5.26 4.24 0.37
N LEU A 42 -5.00 4.88 1.51
CA LEU A 42 -4.00 4.42 2.47
C LEU A 42 -4.45 3.07 3.03
N SER A 43 -3.59 2.08 2.80
CA SER A 43 -3.60 0.75 3.41
C SER A 43 -2.14 0.38 3.63
N LEU A 44 -1.85 -0.55 4.55
CA LEU A 44 -0.48 -0.95 4.82
C LEU A 44 0.15 -1.57 3.56
N GLY A 45 -0.63 -2.34 2.81
CA GLY A 45 -0.20 -2.95 1.56
C GLY A 45 0.17 -1.93 0.47
N ASN A 46 -0.69 -0.93 0.24
CA ASN A 46 -0.38 0.13 -0.73
C ASN A 46 0.82 0.97 -0.30
N LEU A 47 0.94 1.26 1.01
CA LEU A 47 2.07 2.00 1.58
C LEU A 47 3.39 1.25 1.37
N ARG A 48 3.42 -0.05 1.68
CA ARG A 48 4.61 -0.90 1.49
C ARG A 48 4.97 -1.05 0.02
N LEU A 49 3.97 -1.23 -0.86
CA LEU A 49 4.19 -1.34 -2.30
C LEU A 49 4.80 -0.06 -2.88
N ALA A 50 4.26 1.11 -2.52
CA ALA A 50 4.79 2.41 -2.96
C ALA A 50 6.21 2.64 -2.43
N ALA A 51 6.48 2.31 -1.16
CA ALA A 51 7.81 2.41 -0.58
C ALA A 51 8.82 1.47 -1.27
N ALA A 52 8.42 0.23 -1.60
CA ALA A 52 9.26 -0.72 -2.30
C ALA A 52 9.61 -0.25 -3.72
N ARG A 53 8.63 0.27 -4.47
CA ARG A 53 8.85 0.83 -5.81
C ARG A 53 9.73 2.08 -5.77
N LEU A 54 9.46 2.99 -4.85
CA LEU A 54 10.25 4.21 -4.66
C LEU A 54 11.70 3.86 -4.30
N LYS A 55 11.91 2.90 -3.40
CA LYS A 55 13.24 2.40 -3.03
C LYS A 55 13.99 1.77 -4.20
N ALA A 56 13.29 1.02 -5.05
CA ALA A 56 13.90 0.34 -6.19
C ALA A 56 14.27 1.31 -7.34
N ALA A 57 13.49 2.37 -7.52
CA ALA A 57 13.66 3.30 -8.63
C ALA A 57 14.50 4.54 -8.29
N SER A 58 14.60 4.91 -7.00
CA SER A 58 15.21 6.18 -6.61
C SER A 58 16.65 6.04 -6.12
N GLY A 59 17.49 6.99 -6.57
CA GLY A 59 18.78 7.31 -5.96
C GLY A 59 18.77 8.61 -5.14
N ASP A 60 17.60 9.25 -4.96
CA ASP A 60 17.46 10.52 -4.24
C ASP A 60 17.49 10.27 -2.72
N PRO A 61 18.42 10.89 -1.97
CA PRO A 61 18.46 10.79 -0.50
C PRO A 61 17.15 11.18 0.20
N ARG A 62 16.34 12.06 -0.40
CA ARG A 62 15.03 12.48 0.15
C ARG A 62 14.05 11.32 0.23
N ASP A 63 14.07 10.43 -0.74
CA ASP A 63 13.20 9.25 -0.75
C ASP A 63 13.62 8.26 0.34
N GLY A 64 14.92 8.12 0.58
CA GLY A 64 15.46 7.37 1.71
C GLY A 64 14.99 7.92 3.06
N ALA A 65 15.00 9.24 3.24
CA ALA A 65 14.52 9.90 4.45
C ALA A 65 13.01 9.71 4.67
N LEU A 66 12.21 9.81 3.59
CA LEU A 66 10.77 9.57 3.64
C LEU A 66 10.45 8.14 4.07
N ILE A 67 11.12 7.14 3.48
CA ILE A 67 10.95 5.73 3.84
C ILE A 67 11.39 5.49 5.29
N ALA A 68 12.50 6.09 5.73
CA ALA A 68 12.96 5.99 7.12
C ALA A 68 11.95 6.59 8.11
N GLY A 69 11.29 7.71 7.75
CA GLY A 69 10.23 8.32 8.56
C GLY A 69 9.02 7.39 8.73
N ILE A 70 8.63 6.71 7.66
CA ILE A 70 7.58 5.68 7.68
C ILE A 70 7.96 4.53 8.61
N GLU A 71 9.18 3.98 8.48
CA GLU A 71 9.66 2.89 9.34
C GLU A 71 9.76 3.30 10.82
N ALA A 72 10.07 4.56 11.12
CA ALA A 72 10.07 5.08 12.47
C ALA A 72 8.65 5.06 13.10
N VAL A 73 7.61 5.41 12.33
CA VAL A 73 6.22 5.29 12.78
C VAL A 73 5.87 3.83 13.02
N PHE A 74 6.31 2.90 12.17
CA PHE A 74 6.03 1.47 12.35
C PHE A 74 6.68 0.92 13.60
N SER A 75 7.93 1.29 13.85
CA SER A 75 8.66 0.87 15.06
C SER A 75 7.92 1.34 16.32
N LYS A 76 7.43 2.58 16.33
CA LYS A 76 6.65 3.15 17.44
C LYS A 76 5.30 2.44 17.66
N TRP A 77 4.61 2.07 16.59
CA TRP A 77 3.24 1.51 16.63
C TRP A 77 3.19 0.03 16.23
N ARG A 78 4.25 -0.73 16.51
CA ARG A 78 4.48 -2.09 16.00
C ARG A 78 3.29 -3.04 16.23
N SER A 79 2.67 -3.00 17.41
CA SER A 79 1.54 -3.87 17.73
C SER A 79 0.28 -3.52 16.92
N ASN A 80 -0.02 -2.22 16.76
CA ASN A 80 -1.12 -1.74 15.94
C ASN A 80 -0.91 -2.10 14.46
N TRP A 81 0.33 -1.92 13.99
CA TRP A 81 0.74 -2.31 12.64
C TRP A 81 0.50 -3.81 12.41
N ALA A 82 1.06 -4.69 13.25
CA ALA A 82 0.94 -6.13 13.08
C ALA A 82 -0.52 -6.60 13.05
N ARG A 83 -1.35 -6.06 13.95
CA ARG A 83 -2.78 -6.37 13.98
C ARG A 83 -3.48 -5.93 12.69
N LYS A 84 -3.21 -4.72 12.22
CA LYS A 84 -3.81 -4.18 11.00
C LYS A 84 -3.29 -4.89 9.74
N ALA A 85 -2.03 -5.31 9.72
CA ALA A 85 -1.42 -6.11 8.66
C ALA A 85 -2.09 -7.48 8.55
N ALA A 86 -2.34 -8.17 9.67
CA ALA A 86 -3.05 -9.45 9.66
C ALA A 86 -4.49 -9.33 9.12
N LEU A 87 -5.19 -8.25 9.48
CA LEU A 87 -6.54 -7.97 8.97
C LEU A 87 -6.53 -7.66 7.47
N GLU A 88 -5.59 -6.82 7.01
CA GLU A 88 -5.44 -6.53 5.59
C GLU A 88 -5.04 -7.79 4.81
N TYR A 89 -4.07 -8.57 5.30
CA TYR A 89 -3.61 -9.80 4.67
C TYR A 89 -4.78 -10.76 4.41
N SER A 90 -5.61 -11.00 5.43
CA SER A 90 -6.80 -11.85 5.30
C SER A 90 -7.79 -11.33 4.25
N SER A 91 -7.94 -10.01 4.14
CA SER A 91 -8.78 -9.36 3.13
C SER A 91 -8.20 -9.48 1.72
N ARG A 92 -6.89 -9.28 1.57
CA ARG A 92 -6.16 -9.38 0.30
C ARG A 92 -6.08 -10.81 -0.21
N LEU A 93 -5.96 -11.79 0.68
CA LEU A 93 -5.93 -13.20 0.32
C LEU A 93 -7.23 -13.63 -0.34
N ARG A 94 -8.38 -13.25 0.24
CA ARG A 94 -9.70 -13.49 -0.39
C ARG A 94 -9.82 -12.78 -1.74
N GLN A 95 -9.41 -11.51 -1.82
CA GLN A 95 -9.39 -10.78 -3.09
C GLN A 95 -8.52 -11.48 -4.15
N TRP A 96 -7.41 -12.09 -3.75
CA TRP A 96 -6.53 -12.83 -4.64
C TRP A 96 -7.18 -14.13 -5.14
N GLU A 97 -7.78 -14.91 -4.24
CA GLU A 97 -8.54 -16.12 -4.58
C GLU A 97 -9.65 -15.83 -5.59
N ASP A 98 -10.46 -14.78 -5.36
CA ASP A 98 -11.52 -14.36 -6.27
C ASP A 98 -10.96 -14.02 -7.67
N ARG A 99 -9.83 -13.30 -7.72
CA ARG A 99 -9.20 -12.87 -8.98
C ARG A 99 -8.52 -14.00 -9.73
N LEU A 100 -8.00 -15.01 -9.04
CA LEU A 100 -7.51 -16.21 -9.69
C LEU A 100 -8.64 -16.97 -10.38
N GLY A 101 -9.81 -17.07 -9.74
CA GLY A 101 -11.01 -17.67 -10.34
C GLY A 101 -11.46 -16.92 -11.60
N GLU A 102 -11.44 -15.59 -11.56
CA GLU A 102 -11.70 -14.76 -12.74
C GLU A 102 -10.64 -14.96 -13.82
N LEU A 103 -9.35 -14.97 -13.48
CA LEU A 103 -8.25 -15.11 -14.45
C LEU A 103 -8.30 -16.46 -15.18
N ILE A 104 -8.67 -17.54 -14.47
CA ILE A 104 -8.86 -18.87 -15.07
C ILE A 104 -10.05 -18.85 -16.05
N SER A 105 -11.08 -18.07 -15.77
CA SER A 105 -12.31 -18.00 -16.57
C SER A 105 -12.17 -17.04 -17.77
N ASP A 106 -11.46 -15.93 -17.59
CA ASP A 106 -11.19 -14.88 -18.57
C ASP A 106 -9.75 -14.34 -18.37
N PRO A 107 -8.76 -14.84 -19.12
CA PRO A 107 -7.36 -14.49 -18.95
C PRO A 107 -7.02 -13.12 -19.58
N SER A 108 -7.69 -12.06 -19.15
CA SER A 108 -7.42 -10.71 -19.61
C SER A 108 -6.18 -10.12 -18.95
N GLU A 109 -5.46 -9.28 -19.70
CA GLU A 109 -4.26 -8.58 -19.20
C GLU A 109 -4.56 -7.72 -17.96
N ALA A 110 -5.75 -7.10 -17.91
CA ALA A 110 -6.17 -6.29 -16.79
C ALA A 110 -6.33 -7.11 -15.49
N ILE A 111 -6.93 -8.29 -15.59
CA ILE A 111 -7.11 -9.20 -14.44
C ILE A 111 -5.74 -9.70 -13.97
N TYR A 112 -4.86 -10.07 -14.91
CA TYR A 112 -3.50 -10.52 -14.59
C TYR A 112 -2.70 -9.44 -13.85
N HIS A 113 -2.71 -8.18 -14.33
CA HIS A 113 -2.03 -7.09 -13.65
C HIS A 113 -2.56 -6.83 -12.23
N TYR A 114 -3.88 -6.98 -12.04
CA TYR A 114 -4.49 -6.83 -10.72
C TYR A 114 -4.08 -7.97 -9.77
N GLU A 115 -4.14 -9.22 -10.24
CA GLU A 115 -3.74 -10.42 -9.49
C GLU A 115 -2.30 -10.30 -8.99
N ILE A 116 -1.36 -9.99 -9.90
CA ILE A 116 0.06 -9.82 -9.55
C ILE A 116 0.24 -8.71 -8.50
N ARG A 117 -0.48 -7.59 -8.63
CA ARG A 117 -0.42 -6.51 -7.63
C ARG A 117 -0.87 -7.00 -6.25
N VAL A 118 -1.97 -7.75 -6.16
CA VAL A 118 -2.46 -8.26 -4.87
C VAL A 118 -1.47 -9.26 -4.28
N ARG A 119 -0.90 -10.16 -5.11
CA ARG A 119 0.13 -11.11 -4.68
C ARG A 119 1.37 -10.43 -4.13
N VAL A 120 1.86 -9.37 -4.79
CA VAL A 120 3.00 -8.58 -4.29
C VAL A 120 2.65 -7.88 -2.99
N ILE A 121 1.42 -7.36 -2.84
CA ILE A 121 0.97 -6.77 -1.57
C ILE A 121 0.98 -7.81 -0.45
N LEU A 122 0.54 -9.04 -0.70
CA LEU A 122 0.57 -10.12 0.29
C LEU A 122 1.98 -10.44 0.77
N GLU A 123 2.98 -10.42 -0.12
CA GLU A 123 4.38 -10.64 0.23
C GLU A 123 4.98 -9.49 1.08
N LEU A 124 4.43 -8.28 0.94
CA LEU A 124 4.94 -7.07 1.59
C LEU A 124 4.31 -6.77 2.97
N LEU A 125 3.26 -7.49 3.35
CA LEU A 125 2.50 -7.31 4.60
C LEU A 125 3.05 -8.17 5.74
#